data_AF-A0A2N0HE54-F1
#
_entry.id   AF-A0A2N0HE54-F1
#
_cell.length_a   1.000
_cell.length_b   1.000
_cell.length_c   1.000
_cell.angle_alpha   90.00
_cell.angle_beta   90.00
_cell.angle_gamma   90.00
#
_symmetry.space_group_name_H-M   'P 1'
#
loop_
_entity.id
_entity.type
_entity.pdbx_description
1 polymer ?
#
loop_
_entity_poly.entity_id
_entity_poly.type
_entity_poly.pdbx_seq_one_letter_code
_entity_poly.pdbx_strand_id
1 'polypeptide(L)'
;MKILFKFWFVVLFGCICYSQQNKDKKLEGELLKVKNQAFCDCYNEVLSGKESIRYKDGSSYIQIIDLKGEYIFGNKKYTEMIKKWAKKEYNSYDPSQNLYLMKCLDFYNSPVLIKFIDSVRQKEITIK
;
A
#
# COMPACT_ATOMS: atom_id res chain seq x y z
N MET A 1 33.42 10.03 -36.49
CA MET A 1 32.51 8.87 -36.29
C MET A 1 32.49 8.33 -34.86
N LYS A 2 33.62 7.95 -34.23
CA LYS A 2 33.63 7.36 -32.86
C LYS A 2 33.07 8.26 -31.74
N ILE A 3 33.19 9.59 -31.87
CA ILE A 3 32.71 10.56 -30.86
C ILE A 3 31.18 10.73 -30.91
N LEU A 4 30.59 10.81 -32.11
CA LEU A 4 29.14 10.84 -32.27
C LEU A 4 28.46 9.58 -31.73
N PHE A 5 29.07 8.42 -31.92
CA PHE A 5 28.57 7.14 -31.37
C PHE A 5 28.59 7.12 -29.83
N LYS A 6 29.65 7.64 -29.19
CA LYS A 6 29.70 7.79 -27.73
C LYS A 6 28.66 8.77 -27.21
N PHE A 7 28.43 9.89 -27.91
CA PHE A 7 27.44 10.89 -27.52
C PHE A 7 26.01 10.32 -27.58
N TRP A 8 25.68 9.58 -28.65
CA TRP A 8 24.39 8.87 -28.76
C TRP A 8 24.21 7.82 -27.67
N PHE A 9 25.25 7.06 -27.33
CA PHE A 9 25.18 6.07 -26.24
C PHE A 9 24.89 6.73 -24.89
N VAL A 10 25.53 7.86 -24.58
CA VAL A 10 25.31 8.59 -23.32
C VAL A 10 23.88 9.16 -23.25
N VAL A 11 23.39 9.73 -24.35
CA VAL A 11 22.02 10.27 -24.42
C VAL A 11 20.99 9.15 -24.30
N LEU A 12 21.16 8.03 -25.00
CA LEU A 12 20.28 6.86 -24.91
C LEU A 12 20.26 6.26 -23.50
N PHE A 13 21.43 6.05 -22.87
CA PHE A 13 21.50 5.54 -21.50
C PHE A 13 20.87 6.52 -20.50
N GLY A 14 21.10 7.83 -20.66
CA GLY A 14 20.46 8.85 -19.82
C GLY A 14 18.93 8.82 -19.90
N CYS A 15 18.37 8.71 -21.12
CA CYS A 15 16.94 8.60 -21.34
C CYS A 15 16.33 7.32 -20.75
N ILE A 16 17.02 6.18 -20.87
CA ILE A 16 16.59 4.89 -20.30
C ILE A 16 16.53 4.98 -18.77
N CYS A 17 17.60 5.48 -18.13
CA CYS A 17 17.64 5.65 -16.66
C CYS A 17 16.54 6.59 -16.15
N TYR A 18 16.29 7.70 -16.84
CA TYR A 18 15.22 8.64 -16.46
C TYR A 18 13.83 8.02 -16.59
N SER A 19 13.58 7.27 -17.67
CA SER A 19 12.31 6.55 -17.88
C SER A 19 12.08 5.51 -16.78
N GLN A 20 13.11 4.74 -16.42
CA GLN A 20 13.07 3.75 -15.35
C GLN A 20 12.72 4.41 -14.00
N GLN A 21 13.44 5.48 -13.63
CA GLN A 21 13.20 6.22 -12.39
C GLN A 21 11.78 6.78 -12.29
N ASN A 22 11.21 7.24 -13.41
CA ASN A 22 9.84 7.75 -13.43
C ASN A 22 8.80 6.63 -13.25
N LYS A 23 9.04 5.46 -13.87
CA LYS A 23 8.20 4.26 -13.66
C LYS A 23 8.25 3.78 -12.22
N ASP A 24 9.42 3.77 -11.60
CA ASP A 24 9.60 3.36 -10.20
C ASP A 24 8.86 4.33 -9.26
N LYS A 25 9.00 5.64 -9.48
CA LYS A 25 8.25 6.66 -8.73
C LYS A 25 6.73 6.49 -8.86
N LYS A 26 6.24 6.20 -10.08
CA LYS A 26 4.81 5.93 -10.30
C LYS A 26 4.38 4.70 -9.50
N LEU A 27 5.12 3.60 -9.59
CA LEU A 27 4.81 2.37 -8.86
C LEU A 27 4.77 2.58 -7.34
N GLU A 28 5.78 3.24 -6.76
CA GLU A 28 5.79 3.54 -5.32
C GLU A 28 4.61 4.43 -4.90
N GLY A 29 4.20 5.38 -5.76
CA GLY A 29 3.01 6.19 -5.54
C GLY A 29 1.73 5.34 -5.48
N GLU A 30 1.58 4.36 -6.36
CA GLU A 30 0.41 3.46 -6.34
C GLU A 30 0.45 2.47 -5.17
N LEU A 31 1.63 1.93 -4.83
CA LEU A 31 1.81 1.08 -3.66
C LEU A 31 1.48 1.80 -2.35
N LEU A 32 1.79 3.10 -2.26
CA LEU A 32 1.40 3.93 -1.14
C LEU A 32 -0.13 4.03 -1.00
N LYS A 33 -0.87 4.17 -2.12
CA LYS A 33 -2.34 4.18 -2.09
C LYS A 33 -2.89 2.83 -1.61
N VAL A 34 -2.32 1.70 -2.04
CA VAL A 34 -2.69 0.35 -1.54
C VAL A 34 -2.44 0.25 -0.02
N LYS A 35 -1.31 0.78 0.45
CA LYS A 35 -0.98 0.83 1.88
C LYS A 35 -1.96 1.68 2.67
N ASN A 36 -2.37 2.83 2.12
CA ASN A 36 -3.36 3.71 2.73
C ASN A 36 -4.76 3.06 2.76
N GLN A 37 -5.16 2.36 1.70
CA GLN A 37 -6.37 1.54 1.68
C GLN A 37 -6.37 0.51 2.82
N ALA A 38 -5.24 -0.19 3.03
CA ALA A 38 -5.13 -1.17 4.11
C ALA A 38 -5.29 -0.56 5.51
N PHE A 39 -4.84 0.68 5.72
CA PHE A 39 -5.11 1.41 6.96
C PHE A 39 -6.60 1.68 7.14
N CYS A 40 -7.29 2.15 6.10
CA CYS A 40 -8.72 2.40 6.14
C CYS A 40 -9.51 1.11 6.42
N ASP A 41 -9.15 0.01 5.76
CA ASP A 41 -9.78 -1.29 6.00
C ASP A 41 -9.52 -1.82 7.41
N CYS A 42 -8.31 -1.64 7.96
CA CYS A 42 -8.05 -1.92 9.38
C CYS A 42 -8.97 -1.11 10.28
N TYR A 43 -9.09 0.20 10.02
CA TYR A 43 -9.87 1.10 10.86
C TYR A 43 -11.36 0.74 10.81
N ASN A 44 -11.87 0.40 9.63
CA ASN A 44 -13.20 -0.15 9.45
C ASN A 44 -13.41 -1.47 10.21
N GLU A 45 -12.46 -2.40 10.13
CA GLU A 45 -12.58 -3.71 10.81
C GLU A 45 -12.62 -3.54 12.34
N VAL A 46 -11.79 -2.68 12.93
CA VAL A 46 -11.77 -2.47 14.40
C VAL A 46 -13.01 -1.74 14.93
N LEU A 47 -13.63 -0.92 14.09
CA LEU A 47 -14.86 -0.16 14.38
C LEU A 47 -16.14 -0.91 14.03
N SER A 48 -16.06 -2.01 13.28
CA SER A 48 -17.23 -2.71 12.77
C SER A 48 -18.17 -3.11 13.92
N GLY A 49 -19.39 -2.54 13.90
CA GLY A 49 -20.41 -2.74 14.92
C GLY A 49 -20.37 -1.79 16.12
N LYS A 50 -19.45 -0.82 16.15
CA LYS A 50 -19.25 0.09 17.30
C LYS A 50 -19.56 1.55 17.01
N GLU A 51 -19.23 2.03 15.81
CA GLU A 51 -19.45 3.42 15.41
C GLU A 51 -19.87 3.53 13.93
N SER A 52 -20.73 4.51 13.61
CA SER A 52 -21.13 4.81 12.24
C SER A 52 -20.19 5.85 11.63
N ILE A 53 -19.09 5.40 11.03
CA ILE A 53 -18.24 6.28 10.22
C ILE A 53 -18.69 6.23 8.76
N ARG A 54 -18.97 7.41 8.18
CA ARG A 54 -19.29 7.57 6.76
C ARG A 54 -18.00 7.39 5.94
N TYR A 55 -17.99 6.47 4.96
CA TYR A 55 -16.83 6.11 4.12
C TYR A 55 -15.63 5.50 4.88
N LYS A 56 -15.94 4.65 5.87
CA LYS A 56 -14.98 4.02 6.78
C LYS A 56 -13.93 3.09 6.14
N ASP A 57 -14.23 2.51 4.99
CA ASP A 57 -13.36 1.57 4.28
C ASP A 57 -12.32 2.27 3.38
N GLY A 58 -12.33 3.60 3.29
CA GLY A 58 -11.40 4.30 2.42
C GLY A 58 -11.66 4.06 0.93
N SER A 59 -12.91 3.76 0.54
CA SER A 59 -13.35 3.54 -0.85
C SER A 59 -12.82 4.57 -1.88
N SER A 60 -12.38 5.74 -1.45
CA SER A 60 -11.70 6.72 -2.28
C SER A 60 -10.36 6.23 -2.84
N TYR A 61 -9.54 5.49 -2.08
CA TYR A 61 -8.24 4.99 -2.56
C TYR A 61 -8.43 3.93 -3.63
N ILE A 62 -9.34 2.98 -3.41
CA ILE A 62 -9.76 1.98 -4.38
C ILE A 62 -10.07 2.59 -5.76
N GLN A 63 -10.72 3.75 -5.79
CA GLN A 63 -11.13 4.40 -7.05
C GLN A 63 -9.97 5.06 -7.81
N ILE A 64 -8.84 5.33 -7.15
CA ILE A 64 -7.71 6.08 -7.72
C ILE A 64 -6.42 5.27 -7.81
N ILE A 65 -6.44 3.99 -7.42
CA ILE A 65 -5.32 3.07 -7.56
C ILE A 65 -5.24 2.61 -9.03
N ASP A 66 -4.09 2.84 -9.66
CA ASP A 66 -3.75 2.38 -11.01
C ASP A 66 -2.94 1.08 -10.96
N LEU A 67 -3.42 0.10 -10.18
CA LEU A 67 -2.90 -1.26 -10.06
C LEU A 67 -4.05 -2.26 -10.16
N LYS A 68 -3.72 -3.54 -10.33
CA LYS A 68 -4.74 -4.60 -10.36
C LYS A 68 -5.56 -4.63 -9.06
N GLY A 69 -6.87 -4.51 -9.19
CA GLY A 69 -7.80 -4.57 -8.05
C GLY A 69 -7.72 -5.88 -7.26
N GLU A 70 -7.27 -6.98 -7.88
CA GLU A 70 -7.10 -8.31 -7.26
C GLU A 70 -6.07 -8.35 -6.11
N TYR A 71 -5.25 -7.31 -5.96
CA TYR A 71 -4.40 -7.19 -4.78
C TYR A 71 -5.22 -6.91 -3.52
N ILE A 72 -6.38 -6.27 -3.66
CA ILE A 72 -7.27 -5.90 -2.56
C ILE A 72 -8.54 -6.77 -2.62
N PHE A 73 -9.27 -6.69 -3.72
CA PHE A 73 -10.56 -7.36 -3.89
C PHE A 73 -10.40 -8.87 -4.11
N GLY A 74 -11.13 -9.66 -3.32
CA GLY A 74 -11.07 -11.11 -3.36
C GLY A 74 -9.73 -11.68 -2.87
N ASN A 75 -8.80 -10.85 -2.41
CA ASN A 75 -7.50 -11.30 -1.96
C ASN A 75 -7.57 -11.79 -0.51
N LYS A 76 -7.66 -13.11 -0.36
CA LYS A 76 -7.75 -13.76 0.96
C LYS A 76 -6.59 -13.37 1.89
N LYS A 77 -5.36 -13.29 1.37
CA LYS A 77 -4.17 -12.91 2.17
C LYS A 77 -4.28 -11.48 2.70
N TYR A 78 -4.77 -10.55 1.87
CA TYR A 78 -5.00 -9.17 2.26
C TYR A 78 -6.03 -9.06 3.39
N THR A 79 -7.21 -9.65 3.18
CA THR A 79 -8.30 -9.60 4.16
C THR A 79 -7.93 -10.30 5.48
N GLU A 80 -7.31 -11.48 5.42
CA GLU A 80 -6.92 -12.23 6.63
C GLU A 80 -5.86 -11.51 7.44
N MET A 81 -4.91 -10.83 6.79
CA MET A 81 -3.90 -10.01 7.46
C MET A 81 -4.56 -8.92 8.31
N ILE A 82 -5.51 -8.19 7.75
CA ILE A 82 -6.24 -7.11 8.43
C ILE A 82 -7.05 -7.67 9.59
N LYS A 83 -7.85 -8.71 9.35
CA LYS A 83 -8.68 -9.36 10.39
C LYS A 83 -7.85 -9.90 11.55
N LYS A 84 -6.69 -10.52 11.24
CA LYS A 84 -5.78 -11.03 12.27
C LYS A 84 -5.18 -9.89 13.09
N TRP A 85 -4.82 -8.77 12.46
CA TRP A 85 -4.29 -7.62 13.18
C TRP A 85 -5.34 -6.94 14.06
N ALA A 86 -6.55 -6.73 13.54
CA ALA A 86 -7.65 -6.07 14.24
C ALA A 86 -8.00 -6.74 15.57
N LYS A 87 -7.85 -8.07 15.66
CA LYS A 87 -8.08 -8.89 16.86
C LYS A 87 -7.04 -8.72 17.98
N LYS A 88 -5.90 -8.06 17.74
CA LYS A 88 -4.91 -7.82 18.79
C LYS A 88 -5.50 -6.95 19.89
N GLU A 89 -5.24 -7.28 21.15
CA GLU A 89 -5.67 -6.47 22.30
C GLU A 89 -4.77 -5.25 22.45
N TYR A 90 -5.40 -4.11 22.71
CA TYR A 90 -4.74 -2.84 22.99
C TYR A 90 -5.37 -2.28 24.25
N ASN A 91 -4.58 -2.15 25.32
CA ASN A 91 -5.04 -1.72 26.62
C ASN A 91 -4.61 -0.27 26.86
N SER A 92 -5.57 0.54 27.30
CA SER A 92 -5.32 1.90 27.79
C SER A 92 -5.31 1.87 29.32
N TYR A 93 -4.52 2.76 29.94
CA TYR A 93 -4.62 3.01 31.38
C TYR A 93 -6.00 3.55 31.76
N ASP A 94 -6.64 4.28 30.84
CA ASP A 94 -8.05 4.68 30.93
C ASP A 94 -8.92 3.66 30.18
N PRO A 95 -9.74 2.84 30.88
CA PRO A 95 -10.57 1.82 30.26
C PRO A 95 -11.72 2.38 29.41
N SER A 96 -12.01 3.68 29.50
CA SER A 96 -12.99 4.34 28.62
C SER A 96 -12.46 4.66 27.22
N GLN A 97 -11.13 4.58 27.03
CA GLN A 97 -10.48 4.92 25.77
C GLN A 97 -10.26 3.70 24.89
N ASN A 98 -10.74 3.79 23.64
CA ASN A 98 -10.46 2.80 22.62
C ASN A 98 -9.25 3.23 21.77
N LEU A 99 -8.23 2.38 21.68
CA LEU A 99 -6.98 2.67 20.96
C LEU A 99 -7.03 2.24 19.48
N TYR A 100 -8.19 2.38 18.82
CA TYR A 100 -8.41 1.89 17.45
C TYR A 100 -7.48 2.53 16.43
N LEU A 101 -7.33 3.86 16.49
CA LEU A 101 -6.45 4.60 15.60
C LEU A 101 -5.00 4.16 15.77
N MET A 102 -4.52 4.06 17.01
CA MET A 102 -3.16 3.61 17.32
C MET A 102 -2.92 2.19 16.82
N LYS A 103 -3.88 1.28 17.02
CA LYS A 103 -3.79 -0.10 16.52
C LYS A 103 -3.60 -0.16 15.00
N CYS A 104 -4.33 0.66 14.24
CA CYS A 104 -4.21 0.70 12.79
C CYS A 104 -3.00 1.50 12.30
N LEU A 105 -2.51 2.47 13.08
CA LEU A 105 -1.23 3.13 12.80
C LEU A 105 -0.05 2.15 12.98
N ASP A 106 -0.09 1.30 14.00
CA ASP A 106 0.90 0.23 14.17
C ASP A 106 0.80 -0.81 13.05
N PHE A 107 -0.42 -1.12 12.61
CA PHE A 107 -0.62 -1.97 11.42
C PHE A 107 0.03 -1.38 10.17
N TYR A 108 -0.18 -0.08 9.94
CA TYR A 108 0.36 0.63 8.78
C TYR A 108 1.89 0.55 8.71
N ASN A 109 2.54 0.56 9.87
CA ASN A 109 4.00 0.46 9.97
C ASN A 109 4.49 -0.97 10.24
N SER A 110 3.60 -1.95 10.22
CA SER A 110 3.95 -3.32 10.60
C SER A 110 4.77 -4.04 9.53
N PRO A 111 5.67 -4.95 9.92
CA PRO A 111 6.38 -5.82 8.98
C PRO A 111 5.43 -6.68 8.14
N VAL A 112 4.22 -6.97 8.63
CA VAL A 112 3.25 -7.79 7.91
C VAL A 112 2.69 -7.03 6.71
N LEU A 113 2.28 -5.77 6.90
CA LEU A 113 1.81 -4.94 5.79
C LEU A 113 2.95 -4.61 4.82
N ILE A 114 4.15 -4.29 5.32
CA ILE A 114 5.32 -4.03 4.48
C ILE A 114 5.59 -5.23 3.55
N LYS A 115 5.65 -6.46 4.10
CA LYS A 115 5.83 -7.68 3.30
C LYS A 115 4.73 -7.90 2.27
N PHE A 116 3.48 -7.51 2.58
CA PHE A 116 2.39 -7.57 1.61
C PHE A 116 2.62 -6.58 0.46
N ILE A 117 2.95 -5.32 0.76
CA ILE A 117 3.25 -4.29 -0.24
C ILE A 117 4.45 -4.70 -1.10
N ASP A 118 5.51 -5.25 -0.49
CA ASP A 118 6.67 -5.77 -1.22
C ASP A 118 6.27 -6.89 -2.18
N SER A 119 5.36 -7.78 -1.78
CA SER A 119 4.84 -8.83 -2.66
C SER A 119 4.04 -8.27 -3.84
N VAL A 120 3.29 -7.18 -3.66
CA VAL A 120 2.60 -6.50 -4.76
C VAL A 120 3.63 -5.87 -5.70
N ARG A 121 4.62 -5.18 -5.15
CA ARG A 121 5.74 -4.58 -5.91
C ARG A 121 6.41 -5.61 -6.82
N GLN A 122 6.76 -6.78 -6.28
CA GLN A 122 7.43 -7.83 -7.07
C GLN A 122 6.56 -8.35 -8.21
N LYS A 123 5.25 -8.50 -7.99
CA LYS A 123 4.32 -8.91 -9.07
C LYS A 123 4.25 -7.87 -10.18
N GLU A 124 4.14 -6.59 -9.84
CA GLU A 124 4.09 -5.49 -10.82
C GLU A 124 5.40 -5.30 -11.60
N ILE A 125 6.54 -5.62 -10.99
CA ILE A 125 7.83 -5.65 -11.68
C ILE A 125 7.92 -6.85 -12.62
N THR A 126 7.44 -8.03 -12.20
CA THR A 126 7.56 -9.29 -12.97
C THR A 126 6.58 -9.38 -14.14
N ILE A 127 5.45 -8.68 -14.08
CA ILE A 127 4.42 -8.67 -15.15
C ILE A 127 4.83 -7.78 -16.33
N LYS A 128 5.84 -6.91 -16.16
CA LYS A 128 6.39 -6.04 -17.22
C LYS A 128 7.61 -6.67 -17.88
#